data_AF-A0A399SVW5-F1
#
_entry.id   AF-A0A399SVW5-F1
#
_cell.length_a   1.000
_cell.length_b   1.000
_cell.length_c   1.000
_cell.angle_alpha   90.00
_cell.angle_beta   90.00
_cell.angle_gamma   90.00
#
_symmetry.space_group_name_H-M   'P 1'
#
loop_
_entity.id
_entity.type
_entity.pdbx_description
1 polymer ?
#
loop_
_entity_poly.entity_id
_entity_poly.type
_entity_poly.pdbx_seq_one_letter_code
_entity_poly.pdbx_strand_id
1 'polypeptide(L)'
;MTEKKDLHHHVENDPAFKGLAVNAGIEQPNVVNDDSIKRFLNKKRRLLPAEEYVKGILEGNITLLSKAVTLVESSKREHQQIAQEIIKECLPYSGKSIRVGITGVPGVGKSTFIEAMGSYITSRGGKLAVLAIDPSSERSKGSILGDKTRMEELSGDKNAYIRPSPSAGSLGGVARKTRETIILCEAAGFDHIFIETVGVGQSETAVHSMTDFFLLLMLAGAGDELQGIKRGIMEMADLIAINKADGNNLEKAEIAKVQYRNAIHLFPSKDSEWAPQVLTCSAFNKIGIEAIWEQVEKYKKLTLDSGYFHQLRNSQATYWMHETIEEQLRRNFYDHPEIKEKLKVLENYVRNDAMSSFVAAGELLEMYSKLK
;
A
#
# COMPACT_ATOMS: atom_id res chain seq x y z
N MET A 1 5.52 -22.80 -47.96
CA MET A 1 6.35 -23.86 -47.35
C MET A 1 6.49 -23.61 -45.86
N THR A 2 5.61 -24.20 -45.06
CA THR A 2 5.82 -24.77 -43.72
C THR A 2 4.43 -25.15 -43.20
N GLU A 3 3.95 -26.31 -43.65
CA GLU A 3 2.75 -26.94 -43.13
C GLU A 3 2.98 -27.33 -41.67
N LYS A 4 2.07 -26.87 -40.80
CA LYS A 4 1.94 -27.39 -39.44
C LYS A 4 1.57 -28.87 -39.56
N LYS A 5 2.49 -29.74 -39.15
CA LYS A 5 2.19 -31.14 -38.86
C LYS A 5 1.19 -31.20 -37.71
N ASP A 6 -0.02 -31.67 -38.00
CA ASP A 6 -0.98 -32.13 -36.99
C ASP A 6 -0.38 -33.32 -36.25
N LEU A 7 0.26 -33.03 -35.13
CA LEU A 7 0.61 -33.99 -34.10
C LEU A 7 -0.66 -34.23 -33.30
N HIS A 8 -1.47 -35.24 -33.67
CA HIS A 8 -2.29 -36.08 -32.77
C HIS A 8 -3.16 -37.03 -33.62
N HIS A 9 -2.55 -37.90 -34.43
CA HIS A 9 -3.27 -39.00 -35.05
C HIS A 9 -3.26 -40.21 -34.10
N HIS A 10 -4.27 -40.29 -33.23
CA HIS A 10 -4.49 -41.48 -32.40
C HIS A 10 -5.05 -42.63 -33.25
N VAL A 11 -4.66 -43.87 -32.96
CA VAL A 11 -5.05 -45.10 -33.69
C VAL A 11 -6.57 -45.30 -33.75
N GLU A 12 -7.30 -44.75 -32.77
CA GLU A 12 -8.75 -44.81 -32.67
C GLU A 12 -9.48 -43.87 -33.64
N ASN A 13 -8.77 -42.93 -34.29
CA ASN A 13 -9.32 -42.03 -35.31
C ASN A 13 -9.20 -42.61 -36.73
N ASP A 14 -8.69 -43.83 -36.89
CA ASP A 14 -8.64 -44.53 -38.18
C ASP A 14 -10.01 -45.14 -38.51
N PRO A 15 -10.59 -44.89 -39.70
CA PRO A 15 -11.88 -45.46 -40.11
C PRO A 15 -11.92 -47.00 -40.16
N ALA A 16 -10.77 -47.69 -40.09
CA ALA A 16 -10.69 -49.15 -39.96
C ALA A 16 -10.96 -49.68 -38.53
N PHE A 17 -10.99 -48.81 -37.51
CA PHE A 17 -11.20 -49.20 -36.11
C PHE A 17 -12.69 -49.39 -35.80
N LYS A 18 -13.17 -50.65 -35.85
CA LYS A 18 -14.61 -50.99 -35.73
C LYS A 18 -15.21 -50.91 -34.31
N GLY A 19 -14.43 -50.48 -33.31
CA GLY A 19 -14.77 -50.60 -31.89
C GLY A 19 -15.47 -49.41 -31.24
N LEU A 20 -15.32 -48.19 -31.78
CA LEU A 20 -15.92 -46.97 -31.22
C LEU A 20 -15.98 -45.87 -32.30
N ALA A 21 -17.15 -45.31 -32.53
CA ALA A 21 -17.32 -44.12 -33.39
C ALA A 21 -17.12 -42.86 -32.55
N VAL A 22 -15.99 -42.18 -32.71
CA VAL A 22 -15.74 -40.88 -32.08
C VAL A 22 -16.48 -39.81 -32.88
N ASN A 23 -17.51 -39.20 -32.29
CA ASN A 23 -18.16 -38.03 -32.87
C ASN A 23 -17.20 -36.83 -32.81
N ALA A 24 -17.16 -36.03 -33.88
CA ALA A 24 -16.41 -34.78 -33.88
C ALA A 24 -16.88 -33.90 -32.71
N GLY A 25 -15.93 -33.39 -31.93
CA GLY A 25 -16.23 -32.50 -30.80
C GLY A 25 -17.01 -31.27 -31.26
N ILE A 26 -18.01 -30.89 -30.49
CA ILE A 26 -18.81 -29.68 -30.75
C ILE A 26 -17.88 -28.48 -30.54
N GLU A 27 -17.87 -27.51 -31.48
CA GLU A 27 -17.15 -26.25 -31.29
C GLU A 27 -17.58 -25.62 -29.97
N GLN A 28 -16.61 -25.36 -29.08
CA GLN A 28 -16.90 -24.69 -27.82
C GLN A 28 -17.44 -23.30 -28.13
N PRO A 29 -18.64 -22.93 -27.63
CA PRO A 29 -19.13 -21.58 -27.81
C PRO A 29 -18.14 -20.59 -27.20
N ASN A 30 -17.94 -19.44 -27.86
CA ASN A 30 -17.08 -18.38 -27.34
C ASN A 30 -17.47 -18.09 -25.88
N VAL A 31 -16.50 -18.26 -24.98
CA VAL A 31 -16.63 -18.03 -23.52
C VAL A 31 -16.98 -16.56 -23.22
N VAL A 32 -16.85 -15.70 -24.21
CA VAL A 32 -16.98 -14.26 -24.14
C VAL A 32 -18.10 -13.79 -25.07
N ASN A 33 -19.08 -13.10 -24.51
CA ASN A 33 -20.15 -12.47 -25.27
C ASN A 33 -19.70 -11.07 -25.73
N ASP A 34 -19.45 -10.91 -27.02
CA ASP A 34 -18.96 -9.64 -27.59
C ASP A 34 -19.95 -8.48 -27.42
N ASP A 35 -21.26 -8.76 -27.37
CA ASP A 35 -22.27 -7.73 -27.10
C ASP A 35 -22.27 -7.28 -25.64
N SER A 36 -21.94 -8.18 -24.71
CA SER A 36 -21.79 -7.80 -23.30
C SER A 36 -20.54 -6.94 -23.09
N ILE A 37 -19.45 -7.25 -23.80
CA ILE A 37 -18.24 -6.41 -23.85
C ILE A 37 -18.57 -5.05 -24.46
N LYS A 38 -19.22 -4.99 -25.62
CA LYS A 38 -19.58 -3.72 -26.27
C LYS A 38 -20.50 -2.87 -25.39
N ARG A 39 -21.49 -3.47 -24.72
CA ARG A 39 -22.35 -2.76 -23.75
C ARG A 39 -21.56 -2.24 -22.55
N PHE A 40 -20.61 -3.02 -22.04
CA PHE A 40 -19.74 -2.60 -20.94
C PHE A 40 -18.80 -1.45 -21.35
N LEU A 41 -18.19 -1.54 -22.52
CA LEU A 41 -17.31 -0.51 -23.08
C LEU A 41 -18.08 0.77 -23.44
N ASN A 42 -19.31 0.65 -23.95
CA ASN A 42 -20.17 1.79 -24.30
C ASN A 42 -20.83 2.45 -23.09
N LYS A 43 -20.84 1.79 -21.93
CA LYS A 43 -21.32 2.39 -20.68
C LYS A 43 -20.24 3.35 -20.16
N LYS A 44 -20.14 4.54 -20.78
CA LYS A 44 -19.40 5.66 -20.20
C LYS A 44 -19.96 5.91 -18.81
N ARG A 45 -19.22 5.48 -17.78
CA ARG A 45 -19.53 5.83 -16.39
C ARG A 45 -19.43 7.35 -16.33
N ARG A 46 -20.58 8.02 -16.21
CA ARG A 46 -20.63 9.46 -16.00
C ARG A 46 -19.82 9.79 -14.76
N LEU A 47 -18.78 10.60 -14.93
CA LEU A 47 -18.07 11.19 -13.81
C LEU A 47 -19.05 12.10 -13.08
N LEU A 48 -19.17 11.91 -11.77
CA LEU A 48 -19.99 12.79 -10.94
C LEU A 48 -19.21 14.10 -10.70
N PRO A 49 -19.90 15.21 -10.43
CA PRO A 49 -19.25 16.42 -9.92
C PRO A 49 -18.53 16.12 -8.59
N ALA A 50 -17.48 16.89 -8.27
CA ALA A 50 -16.74 16.74 -7.02
C ALA A 50 -17.66 16.82 -5.79
N GLU A 51 -18.61 17.77 -5.78
CA GLU A 51 -19.58 17.98 -4.70
C GLU A 51 -20.38 16.72 -4.33
N GLU A 52 -20.80 15.92 -5.33
CA GLU A 52 -21.54 14.68 -5.07
C GLU A 52 -20.67 13.62 -4.38
N TYR A 53 -19.38 13.54 -4.74
CA TYR A 53 -18.44 12.68 -4.03
C TYR A 53 -18.24 13.15 -2.60
N VAL A 54 -18.00 14.45 -2.41
CA VAL A 54 -17.73 15.05 -1.09
C VAL A 54 -18.92 14.81 -0.16
N LYS A 55 -20.13 15.14 -0.60
CA LYS A 55 -21.36 14.89 0.18
C LYS A 55 -21.46 13.42 0.59
N GLY A 56 -21.28 12.50 -0.35
CA GLY A 56 -21.34 11.08 -0.08
C GLY A 56 -20.27 10.59 0.88
N ILE A 57 -19.04 11.09 0.76
CA ILE A 57 -17.93 10.79 1.67
C ILE A 57 -18.29 11.24 3.09
N LEU A 58 -18.73 12.49 3.26
CA LEU A 58 -19.10 13.03 4.57
C LEU A 58 -20.29 12.30 5.23
N GLU A 59 -21.19 11.74 4.41
CA GLU A 59 -22.29 10.86 4.85
C GLU A 59 -21.84 9.41 5.17
N GLY A 60 -20.56 9.07 4.97
CA GLY A 60 -20.01 7.74 5.22
C GLY A 60 -20.30 6.71 4.12
N ASN A 61 -20.61 7.16 2.90
CA ASN A 61 -20.94 6.27 1.78
C ASN A 61 -19.67 5.60 1.22
N ILE A 62 -19.45 4.34 1.61
CA ILE A 62 -18.29 3.52 1.19
C ILE A 62 -18.16 3.37 -0.32
N THR A 63 -19.28 3.38 -1.06
CA THR A 63 -19.25 3.27 -2.52
C THR A 63 -18.68 4.53 -3.15
N LEU A 64 -19.10 5.70 -2.67
CA LEU A 64 -18.59 6.99 -3.16
C LEU A 64 -17.16 7.24 -2.71
N LEU A 65 -16.80 6.86 -1.48
CA LEU A 65 -15.41 6.82 -1.00
C LEU A 65 -14.53 5.99 -1.95
N SER A 66 -14.92 4.75 -2.24
CA SER A 66 -14.14 3.85 -3.11
C SER A 66 -13.96 4.40 -4.53
N LYS A 67 -14.99 5.06 -5.07
CA LYS A 67 -14.89 5.72 -6.37
C LYS A 67 -13.96 6.93 -6.32
N ALA A 68 -14.02 7.76 -5.27
CA ALA A 68 -13.12 8.90 -5.10
C ALA A 68 -11.67 8.45 -4.96
N VAL A 69 -11.39 7.40 -4.18
CA VAL A 69 -10.07 6.75 -4.09
C VAL A 69 -9.62 6.26 -5.47
N THR A 70 -10.52 5.68 -6.27
CA THR A 70 -10.19 5.26 -7.64
C THR A 70 -9.82 6.45 -8.56
N LEU A 71 -10.40 7.64 -8.34
CA LEU A 71 -10.01 8.86 -9.05
C LEU A 71 -8.62 9.34 -8.62
N VAL A 72 -8.33 9.35 -7.31
CA VAL A 72 -7.02 9.67 -6.73
C VAL A 72 -5.92 8.78 -7.33
N GLU A 73 -6.19 7.48 -7.47
CA GLU A 73 -5.21 6.53 -8.00
C GLU A 73 -5.00 6.63 -9.51
N SER A 74 -5.88 7.34 -10.22
CA SER A 74 -5.89 7.38 -11.68
C SER A 74 -4.76 8.25 -12.25
N SER A 75 -4.18 7.81 -13.36
CA SER A 75 -3.20 8.59 -14.14
C SER A 75 -3.84 9.59 -15.11
N LYS A 76 -5.17 9.55 -15.30
CA LYS A 76 -5.88 10.44 -16.23
C LYS A 76 -6.01 11.85 -15.67
N ARG A 77 -5.69 12.86 -16.49
CA ARG A 77 -5.74 14.28 -16.10
C ARG A 77 -7.14 14.73 -15.63
N GLU A 78 -8.19 14.30 -16.34
CA GLU A 78 -9.59 14.57 -15.98
C GLU A 78 -9.95 14.06 -14.57
N HIS A 79 -9.49 12.84 -14.23
CA HIS A 79 -9.74 12.26 -12.91
C HIS A 79 -8.92 12.97 -11.83
N GLN A 80 -7.68 13.34 -12.14
CA GLN A 80 -6.79 14.05 -11.21
C GLN A 80 -7.35 15.41 -10.83
N GLN A 81 -7.93 16.17 -11.77
CA GLN A 81 -8.56 17.45 -11.48
C GLN A 81 -9.71 17.31 -10.48
N ILE A 82 -10.65 16.39 -10.75
CA ILE A 82 -11.77 16.12 -9.85
C ILE A 82 -11.28 15.61 -8.49
N ALA A 83 -10.28 14.73 -8.46
CA ALA A 83 -9.72 14.21 -7.21
C ALA A 83 -9.12 15.33 -6.35
N GLN A 84 -8.42 16.31 -6.93
CA GLN A 84 -7.87 17.44 -6.18
C GLN A 84 -8.97 18.33 -5.59
N GLU A 85 -10.07 18.54 -6.32
CA GLU A 85 -11.24 19.27 -5.80
C GLU A 85 -11.86 18.56 -4.60
N ILE A 86 -12.09 17.24 -4.72
CA ILE A 86 -12.62 16.41 -3.62
C ILE A 86 -11.69 16.48 -2.40
N ILE A 87 -10.38 16.30 -2.59
CA ILE A 87 -9.40 16.33 -1.49
C ILE A 87 -9.40 17.69 -0.79
N LYS A 88 -9.44 18.79 -1.55
CA LYS A 88 -9.50 20.15 -1.00
C LYS A 88 -10.72 20.36 -0.12
N GLU A 89 -11.89 19.88 -0.57
CA GLU A 89 -13.15 20.03 0.18
C GLU A 89 -13.25 19.06 1.37
N CYS A 90 -12.63 17.89 1.30
CA CYS A 90 -12.57 16.93 2.41
C CYS A 90 -11.53 17.30 3.49
N LEU A 91 -10.51 18.09 3.15
CA LEU A 91 -9.40 18.42 4.06
C LEU A 91 -9.84 18.97 5.43
N PRO A 92 -10.83 19.89 5.55
CA PRO A 92 -11.31 20.40 6.84
C PRO A 92 -11.91 19.34 7.77
N TYR A 93 -12.28 18.18 7.21
CA TYR A 93 -12.90 17.06 7.95
C TYR A 93 -11.89 15.95 8.28
N SER A 94 -10.64 16.09 7.84
CA SER A 94 -9.56 15.14 8.10
C SER A 94 -8.80 15.42 9.40
N GLY A 95 -7.89 14.52 9.78
CA GLY A 95 -6.99 14.67 10.91
C GLY A 95 -7.54 14.20 12.26
N LYS A 96 -8.74 13.63 12.31
CA LYS A 96 -9.37 13.15 13.56
C LYS A 96 -9.16 11.65 13.84
N SER A 97 -8.19 11.02 13.18
CA SER A 97 -7.87 9.60 13.37
C SER A 97 -6.57 9.38 14.16
N ILE A 98 -6.31 8.14 14.58
CA ILE A 98 -4.96 7.63 14.84
C ILE A 98 -4.47 6.83 13.61
N ARG A 99 -3.26 7.16 13.14
CA ARG A 99 -2.63 6.54 11.96
C ARG A 99 -1.53 5.60 12.42
N VAL A 100 -1.67 4.30 12.16
CA VAL A 100 -0.73 3.26 12.60
C VAL A 100 -0.06 2.62 11.39
N GLY A 101 1.25 2.75 11.28
CA GLY A 101 2.06 2.04 10.31
C GLY A 101 2.35 0.64 10.82
N ILE A 102 2.11 -0.39 10.01
CA ILE A 102 2.33 -1.78 10.39
C ILE A 102 3.28 -2.41 9.38
N THR A 103 4.43 -2.86 9.86
CA THR A 103 5.44 -3.52 9.04
C THR A 103 5.91 -4.82 9.67
N GLY A 104 6.62 -5.63 8.89
CA GLY A 104 7.23 -6.87 9.35
C GLY A 104 7.58 -7.76 8.17
N VAL A 105 8.49 -8.72 8.41
CA VAL A 105 8.98 -9.62 7.37
C VAL A 105 7.84 -10.47 6.76
N PRO A 106 7.96 -10.91 5.49
CA PRO A 106 7.01 -11.86 4.91
C PRO A 106 6.83 -13.10 5.81
N GLY A 107 5.57 -13.52 6.02
CA GLY A 107 5.26 -14.69 6.86
C GLY A 107 5.18 -14.42 8.36
N VAL A 108 5.44 -13.19 8.83
CA VAL A 108 5.32 -12.80 10.25
C VAL A 108 3.89 -12.88 10.80
N GLY A 109 2.89 -13.01 9.92
CA GLY A 109 1.47 -13.05 10.29
C GLY A 109 0.79 -11.67 10.33
N LYS A 110 1.27 -10.72 9.52
CA LYS A 110 0.80 -9.33 9.48
C LYS A 110 -0.69 -9.20 9.13
N SER A 111 -1.16 -9.84 8.07
CA SER A 111 -2.59 -9.78 7.70
C SER A 111 -3.48 -10.40 8.77
N THR A 112 -3.07 -11.52 9.38
CA THR A 112 -3.77 -12.12 10.53
C THR A 112 -3.78 -11.19 11.74
N PHE A 113 -2.68 -10.48 12.00
CA PHE A 113 -2.61 -9.49 13.07
C PHE A 113 -3.54 -8.30 12.82
N ILE A 114 -3.53 -7.76 11.59
CA ILE A 114 -4.42 -6.66 11.20
C ILE A 114 -5.88 -7.07 11.29
N GLU A 115 -6.24 -8.28 10.88
CA GLU A 115 -7.59 -8.82 11.05
C GLU A 115 -7.97 -8.93 12.53
N ALA A 116 -7.13 -9.54 13.37
CA ALA A 116 -7.42 -9.70 14.79
C ALA A 116 -7.54 -8.35 15.51
N MET A 117 -6.63 -7.41 15.24
CA MET A 117 -6.66 -6.06 15.79
C MET A 117 -7.83 -5.24 15.26
N GLY A 118 -8.11 -5.36 13.96
CA GLY A 118 -9.22 -4.66 13.32
C GLY A 118 -10.57 -5.10 13.88
N SER A 119 -10.80 -6.41 13.99
CA SER A 119 -12.01 -6.95 14.61
C SER A 119 -12.14 -6.53 16.07
N TYR A 120 -11.03 -6.42 16.81
CA TYR A 120 -11.05 -5.89 18.18
C TYR A 120 -11.52 -4.42 18.21
N ILE A 121 -10.98 -3.56 17.34
CA ILE A 121 -11.36 -2.14 17.23
C ILE A 121 -12.83 -2.00 16.83
N THR A 122 -13.28 -2.70 15.78
CA THR A 122 -14.64 -2.56 15.26
C THR A 122 -15.68 -3.13 16.20
N SER A 123 -15.36 -4.20 16.95
CA SER A 123 -16.23 -4.75 18.01
C SER A 123 -16.53 -3.75 19.13
N ARG A 124 -15.70 -2.71 19.27
CA ARG A 124 -15.85 -1.63 20.27
C ARG A 124 -16.42 -0.34 19.68
N GLY A 125 -16.93 -0.41 18.44
CA GLY A 125 -17.58 0.70 17.76
C GLY A 125 -16.63 1.62 17.00
N GLY A 126 -15.32 1.32 16.96
CA GLY A 126 -14.37 2.05 16.12
C GLY A 126 -14.58 1.78 14.63
N LYS A 127 -14.16 2.72 13.78
CA LYS A 127 -14.16 2.57 12.32
C LYS A 127 -12.73 2.53 11.79
N LEU A 128 -12.37 1.41 11.17
CA LEU A 128 -11.01 1.15 10.71
C LEU A 128 -10.89 1.20 9.19
N ALA A 129 -9.97 2.01 8.67
CA ALA A 129 -9.49 1.89 7.29
C ALA A 129 -8.13 1.18 7.28
N VAL A 130 -7.94 0.19 6.40
CA VAL A 130 -6.66 -0.50 6.16
C VAL A 130 -6.20 -0.18 4.74
N LEU A 131 -5.05 0.47 4.61
CA LEU A 131 -4.45 0.91 3.36
C LEU A 131 -3.12 0.19 3.15
N ALA A 132 -2.98 -0.56 2.07
CA ALA A 132 -1.72 -1.24 1.78
C ALA A 132 -0.79 -0.39 0.90
N ILE A 133 0.52 -0.53 1.08
CA ILE A 133 1.56 0.07 0.23
C ILE A 133 2.47 -1.04 -0.28
N ASP A 134 2.46 -1.26 -1.59
CA ASP A 134 3.32 -2.21 -2.31
C ASP A 134 4.07 -1.49 -3.45
N PRO A 135 5.37 -1.18 -3.30
CA PRO A 135 6.16 -0.59 -4.38
C PRO A 135 6.37 -1.54 -5.56
N SER A 136 6.23 -2.87 -5.36
CA SER A 136 6.34 -3.85 -6.45
C SER A 136 5.13 -3.85 -7.40
N SER A 137 4.06 -3.15 -7.01
CA SER A 137 2.85 -2.95 -7.82
C SER A 137 3.09 -2.28 -9.18
N GLU A 138 4.26 -1.63 -9.38
CA GLU A 138 4.72 -1.15 -10.68
C GLU A 138 4.76 -2.26 -11.74
N ARG A 139 5.18 -3.48 -11.37
CA ARG A 139 5.27 -4.62 -12.29
C ARG A 139 3.93 -5.33 -12.49
N SER A 140 3.14 -5.45 -11.44
CA SER A 140 1.86 -6.18 -11.46
C SER A 140 0.67 -5.35 -11.92
N LYS A 141 0.85 -4.03 -12.10
CA LYS A 141 -0.24 -3.04 -12.34
C LYS A 141 -1.29 -3.05 -11.23
N GLY A 142 -0.84 -3.32 -10.00
CA GLY A 142 -1.63 -3.38 -8.77
C GLY A 142 -2.50 -4.63 -8.63
N SER A 143 -3.01 -4.83 -7.41
CA SER A 143 -3.78 -6.01 -7.02
C SER A 143 -5.26 -5.65 -6.86
N ILE A 144 -6.13 -6.24 -7.69
CA ILE A 144 -7.58 -5.98 -7.61
C ILE A 144 -8.21 -6.72 -6.40
N LEU A 145 -7.67 -7.88 -6.01
CA LEU A 145 -8.27 -8.78 -5.02
C LEU A 145 -7.30 -9.29 -3.93
N GLY A 146 -5.98 -9.25 -4.16
CA GLY A 146 -5.02 -10.10 -3.45
C GLY A 146 -4.82 -9.82 -1.96
N ASP A 147 -5.05 -8.59 -1.49
CA ASP A 147 -4.97 -8.26 -0.06
C ASP A 147 -6.31 -8.45 0.65
N LYS A 148 -7.43 -8.31 -0.07
CA LYS A 148 -8.77 -8.45 0.50
C LYS A 148 -9.11 -9.91 0.86
N THR A 149 -8.54 -10.89 0.17
CA THR A 149 -8.73 -12.32 0.46
C THR A 149 -7.91 -12.81 1.67
N ARG A 150 -7.03 -11.99 2.25
CA ARG A 150 -6.20 -12.36 3.42
C ARG A 150 -6.80 -11.93 4.75
N MET A 151 -7.89 -11.16 4.72
CA MET A 151 -8.59 -10.61 5.88
C MET A 151 -10.10 -10.86 5.70
N GLU A 152 -10.50 -12.13 5.75
CA GLU A 152 -11.86 -12.58 5.46
C GLU A 152 -12.91 -11.97 6.40
N GLU A 153 -12.67 -12.02 7.73
CA GLU A 153 -13.62 -11.51 8.73
C GLU A 153 -13.78 -10.00 8.58
N LEU A 154 -12.65 -9.28 8.55
CA LEU A 154 -12.63 -7.81 8.51
C LEU A 154 -13.17 -7.28 7.18
N SER A 155 -13.04 -8.02 6.08
CA SER A 155 -13.56 -7.60 4.77
C SER A 155 -15.09 -7.53 4.69
N GLY A 156 -15.79 -8.26 5.58
CA GLY A 156 -17.24 -8.28 5.71
C GLY A 156 -17.78 -7.28 6.75
N ASP A 157 -16.91 -6.68 7.56
CA ASP A 157 -17.31 -5.73 8.59
C ASP A 157 -17.67 -4.36 7.98
N LYS A 158 -18.85 -3.85 8.32
CA LYS A 158 -19.36 -2.56 7.82
C LYS A 158 -18.58 -1.37 8.40
N ASN A 159 -17.91 -1.56 9.53
CA ASN A 159 -17.05 -0.56 10.18
C ASN A 159 -15.60 -0.64 9.69
N ALA A 160 -15.28 -1.56 8.77
CA ALA A 160 -13.96 -1.68 8.17
C ALA A 160 -13.96 -1.29 6.68
N TYR A 161 -12.89 -0.65 6.25
CA TYR A 161 -12.63 -0.34 4.85
C TYR A 161 -11.23 -0.77 4.45
N ILE A 162 -11.12 -1.76 3.56
CA ILE A 162 -9.83 -2.30 3.12
C ILE A 162 -9.55 -1.85 1.69
N ARG A 163 -8.45 -1.14 1.48
CA ARG A 163 -7.96 -0.71 0.18
C ARG A 163 -6.59 -1.35 -0.12
N PRO A 164 -6.50 -2.23 -1.14
CA PRO A 164 -5.22 -2.75 -1.62
C PRO A 164 -4.32 -1.64 -2.13
N SER A 165 -3.02 -1.94 -2.28
CA SER A 165 -2.05 -0.96 -2.78
C SER A 165 -2.44 -0.42 -4.15
N PRO A 166 -2.35 0.91 -4.37
CA PRO A 166 -2.69 1.50 -5.65
C PRO A 166 -1.76 0.99 -6.75
N SER A 167 -2.31 0.85 -7.95
CA SER A 167 -1.56 0.44 -9.14
C SER A 167 -0.62 1.55 -9.64
N ALA A 168 0.62 1.17 -9.94
CA ALA A 168 1.58 1.88 -10.79
C ALA A 168 2.12 3.24 -10.30
N GLY A 169 3.43 3.39 -10.49
CA GLY A 169 4.22 4.60 -10.22
C GLY A 169 5.32 4.35 -9.19
N SER A 170 6.31 5.23 -9.16
CA SER A 170 7.41 5.14 -8.19
C SER A 170 6.89 5.12 -6.76
N LEU A 171 7.68 4.63 -5.80
CA LEU A 171 7.33 4.64 -4.37
C LEU A 171 6.73 5.98 -3.91
N GLY A 172 7.27 7.12 -4.39
CA GLY A 172 6.72 8.45 -4.10
C GLY A 172 5.28 8.66 -4.57
N GLY A 173 4.94 8.17 -5.77
CA GLY A 173 3.59 8.27 -6.33
C GLY A 173 2.58 7.38 -5.61
N VAL A 174 2.99 6.18 -5.20
CA VAL A 174 2.19 5.29 -4.32
C VAL A 174 1.95 5.98 -2.99
N ALA A 175 2.99 6.49 -2.34
CA ALA A 175 2.89 7.20 -1.07
C ALA A 175 1.97 8.43 -1.17
N ARG A 176 2.07 9.23 -2.24
CA ARG A 176 1.18 10.37 -2.50
C ARG A 176 -0.29 9.97 -2.54
N LYS A 177 -0.62 8.93 -3.32
CA LYS A 177 -2.00 8.42 -3.44
C LYS A 177 -2.53 7.90 -2.10
N THR A 178 -1.70 7.21 -1.32
CA THR A 178 -2.10 6.73 0.02
C THR A 178 -2.41 7.90 0.95
N ARG A 179 -1.59 8.96 0.96
CA ARG A 179 -1.85 10.16 1.77
C ARG A 179 -3.15 10.87 1.42
N GLU A 180 -3.43 11.02 0.13
CA GLU A 180 -4.71 11.55 -0.33
C GLU A 180 -5.88 10.64 0.10
N THR A 181 -5.68 9.33 0.05
CA THR A 181 -6.68 8.35 0.52
C THR A 181 -6.92 8.44 2.04
N ILE A 182 -5.87 8.70 2.85
CA ILE A 182 -6.01 8.92 4.29
C ILE A 182 -6.99 10.08 4.55
N ILE A 183 -6.85 11.20 3.83
CA ILE A 183 -7.74 12.36 3.96
C ILE A 183 -9.20 11.97 3.68
N LEU A 184 -9.44 11.21 2.59
CA LEU A 184 -10.79 10.76 2.23
C LEU A 184 -11.39 9.81 3.28
N CYS A 185 -10.59 8.89 3.82
CA CYS A 185 -11.04 7.98 4.88
C CYS A 185 -11.37 8.75 6.17
N GLU A 186 -10.52 9.68 6.59
CA GLU A 186 -10.78 10.50 7.78
C GLU A 186 -12.04 11.35 7.60
N ALA A 187 -12.23 11.96 6.41
CA ALA A 187 -13.44 12.71 6.09
C ALA A 187 -14.71 11.82 6.06
N ALA A 188 -14.57 10.53 5.71
CA ALA A 188 -15.66 9.55 5.79
C ALA A 188 -15.96 9.07 7.23
N GLY A 189 -15.25 9.59 8.23
CA GLY A 189 -15.45 9.27 9.64
C GLY A 189 -14.71 8.03 10.11
N PHE A 190 -13.69 7.55 9.38
CA PHE A 190 -12.76 6.54 9.91
C PHE A 190 -11.82 7.21 10.93
N ASP A 191 -11.86 6.72 12.16
CA ASP A 191 -11.09 7.23 13.30
C ASP A 191 -9.82 6.40 13.58
N HIS A 192 -9.66 5.27 12.90
CA HIS A 192 -8.46 4.44 12.91
C HIS A 192 -8.02 4.19 11.47
N ILE A 193 -6.75 4.46 11.17
CA ILE A 193 -6.16 4.22 9.85
C ILE A 193 -4.93 3.35 10.03
N PHE A 194 -4.94 2.15 9.46
CA PHE A 194 -3.78 1.28 9.37
C PHE A 194 -3.14 1.39 7.99
N ILE A 195 -1.83 1.54 7.96
CA ILE A 195 -1.03 1.58 6.75
C ILE A 195 -0.08 0.40 6.78
N GLU A 196 -0.30 -0.60 5.93
CA GLU A 196 0.48 -1.82 5.88
C GLU A 196 1.55 -1.75 4.78
N THR A 197 2.79 -2.16 5.09
CA THR A 197 3.79 -2.46 4.06
C THR A 197 3.58 -3.84 3.45
N VAL A 198 3.61 -3.94 2.12
CA VAL A 198 3.56 -5.21 1.41
C VAL A 198 4.93 -5.48 0.79
N GLY A 199 5.54 -6.60 1.18
CA GLY A 199 6.77 -7.10 0.55
C GLY A 199 8.08 -6.67 1.22
N VAL A 200 9.17 -6.72 0.43
CA VAL A 200 10.54 -6.40 0.83
C VAL A 200 10.97 -5.11 0.13
N GLY A 201 11.35 -4.05 0.86
CA GLY A 201 11.60 -2.75 0.23
C GLY A 201 12.15 -1.65 1.14
N GLN A 202 11.92 -0.41 0.69
CA GLN A 202 12.13 0.87 1.41
C GLN A 202 10.77 1.54 1.71
N SER A 203 9.68 0.79 1.65
CA SER A 203 8.33 1.30 1.92
C SER A 203 8.14 1.69 3.38
N GLU A 204 8.94 1.13 4.30
CA GLU A 204 8.89 1.36 5.73
C GLU A 204 9.05 2.83 6.09
N THR A 205 10.05 3.51 5.48
CA THR A 205 10.28 4.95 5.70
C THR A 205 9.11 5.78 5.20
N ALA A 206 8.54 5.42 4.04
CA ALA A 206 7.38 6.11 3.48
C ALA A 206 6.12 5.92 4.34
N VAL A 207 5.91 4.72 4.90
CA VAL A 207 4.82 4.46 5.85
C VAL A 207 5.04 5.27 7.13
N HIS A 208 6.23 5.21 7.71
CA HIS A 208 6.58 5.95 8.93
C HIS A 208 6.32 7.45 8.78
N SER A 209 6.67 8.06 7.64
CA SER A 209 6.48 9.49 7.40
C SER A 209 5.01 9.92 7.17
N MET A 210 4.04 8.99 7.17
CA MET A 210 2.61 9.32 7.09
C MET A 210 1.77 8.78 8.26
N THR A 211 2.42 8.24 9.30
CA THR A 211 1.76 7.62 10.45
C THR A 211 2.15 8.29 11.76
N ASP A 212 1.28 8.20 12.75
CA ASP A 212 1.56 8.72 14.09
C ASP A 212 2.33 7.68 14.92
N PHE A 213 2.00 6.40 14.73
CA PHE A 213 2.57 5.30 15.49
C PHE A 213 3.09 4.21 14.54
N PHE A 214 4.30 3.70 14.77
CA PHE A 214 4.90 2.68 13.91
C PHE A 214 5.10 1.35 14.66
N LEU A 215 4.37 0.32 14.22
CA LEU A 215 4.34 -1.01 14.80
C LEU A 215 5.13 -1.99 13.94
N LEU A 216 6.15 -2.60 14.55
CA LEU A 216 6.99 -3.63 13.92
C LEU A 216 6.60 -5.02 14.42
N LEU A 217 6.13 -5.88 13.52
CA LEU A 217 5.88 -7.29 13.81
C LEU A 217 7.14 -8.12 13.56
N MET A 218 7.48 -8.96 14.55
CA MET A 218 8.64 -9.85 14.54
C MET A 218 8.24 -11.29 14.84
N LEU A 219 9.10 -12.24 14.46
CA LEU A 219 9.00 -13.65 14.83
C LEU A 219 10.12 -14.01 15.81
N ALA A 220 9.85 -14.96 16.70
CA ALA A 220 10.88 -15.59 17.52
C ALA A 220 11.60 -16.70 16.75
N GLY A 221 12.86 -16.95 17.07
CA GLY A 221 13.63 -18.09 16.59
C GLY A 221 14.20 -17.95 15.18
N ALA A 222 14.39 -16.72 14.68
CA ALA A 222 14.88 -16.46 13.33
C ALA A 222 16.41 -16.54 13.16
N GLY A 223 17.17 -16.88 14.20
CA GLY A 223 18.64 -16.97 14.16
C GLY A 223 19.29 -15.76 14.83
N ASP A 224 20.28 -15.12 14.20
CA ASP A 224 20.87 -13.85 14.66
C ASP A 224 19.82 -12.73 14.48
N GLU A 225 18.83 -12.68 15.38
CA GLU A 225 17.53 -12.01 15.21
C GLU A 225 17.66 -10.49 15.00
N LEU A 226 18.79 -9.92 15.41
CA LEU A 226 19.17 -8.52 15.21
C LEU A 226 19.78 -8.26 13.82
N GLN A 227 20.43 -9.25 13.19
CA GLN A 227 21.17 -9.07 11.94
C GLN A 227 20.24 -8.98 10.71
N GLY A 228 19.02 -9.53 10.81
CA GLY A 228 18.01 -9.48 9.74
C GLY A 228 17.18 -8.20 9.71
N ILE A 229 17.17 -7.40 10.78
CA ILE A 229 16.45 -6.13 10.83
C ILE A 229 17.42 -5.01 10.50
N LYS A 230 17.10 -4.21 9.47
CA LYS A 230 17.84 -2.98 9.21
C LYS A 230 17.75 -2.11 10.46
N ARG A 231 18.89 -1.72 11.02
CA ARG A 231 19.00 -0.82 12.18
C ARG A 231 18.01 0.36 12.11
N GLY A 232 17.85 0.97 10.94
CA GLY A 232 16.90 2.07 10.73
C GLY A 232 15.42 1.72 10.94
N ILE A 233 14.98 0.48 10.71
CA ILE A 233 13.58 0.07 10.94
C ILE A 233 13.30 -0.05 12.44
N MET A 234 14.25 -0.56 13.23
CA MET A 234 14.08 -0.63 14.68
C MET A 234 14.03 0.77 15.31
N GLU A 235 14.85 1.70 14.81
CA GLU A 235 14.86 3.11 15.26
C GLU A 235 13.50 3.80 15.03
N MET A 236 12.78 3.41 13.98
CA MET A 236 11.43 3.93 13.68
C MET A 236 10.34 3.34 14.58
N ALA A 237 10.51 2.13 15.15
CA ALA A 237 9.44 1.43 15.86
C ALA A 237 9.05 2.10 17.19
N ASP A 238 7.76 2.39 17.38
CA ASP A 238 7.19 2.80 18.67
C ASP A 238 6.78 1.59 19.52
N LEU A 239 6.51 0.46 18.85
CA LEU A 239 6.28 -0.83 19.47
C LEU A 239 6.74 -1.97 18.57
N ILE A 240 7.39 -2.95 19.19
CA ILE A 240 7.73 -4.23 18.58
C ILE A 240 6.81 -5.31 19.17
N ALA A 241 6.09 -6.03 18.32
CA ALA A 241 5.28 -7.18 18.74
C ALA A 241 5.89 -8.48 18.19
N ILE A 242 6.31 -9.36 19.10
CA ILE A 242 6.78 -10.71 18.78
C ILE A 242 5.54 -11.59 18.58
N ASN A 243 5.16 -11.81 17.34
CA ASN A 243 3.97 -12.57 16.97
C ASN A 243 4.25 -14.09 16.97
N LYS A 244 3.18 -14.89 16.89
CA LYS A 244 3.19 -16.35 17.00
C LYS A 244 3.75 -16.83 18.34
N ALA A 245 3.53 -16.07 19.41
CA ALA A 245 3.82 -16.47 20.78
C ALA A 245 2.71 -17.43 21.27
N ASP A 246 2.72 -18.66 20.77
CA ASP A 246 1.76 -19.71 21.10
C ASP A 246 2.41 -21.10 21.08
N GLY A 247 1.78 -22.05 21.77
CA GLY A 247 2.25 -23.44 21.87
C GLY A 247 3.73 -23.55 22.26
N ASN A 248 4.50 -24.28 21.45
CA ASN A 248 5.93 -24.52 21.67
C ASN A 248 6.81 -23.29 21.39
N ASN A 249 6.25 -22.17 20.93
CA ASN A 249 6.99 -20.96 20.60
C ASN A 249 6.92 -19.89 21.71
N LEU A 250 6.15 -20.10 22.77
CA LEU A 250 6.00 -19.15 23.89
C LEU A 250 7.34 -18.77 24.53
N GLU A 251 8.15 -19.78 24.88
CA GLU A 251 9.45 -19.55 25.53
C GLU A 251 10.42 -18.76 24.62
N LYS A 252 10.49 -19.13 23.34
CA LYS A 252 11.30 -18.42 22.35
C LYS A 252 10.85 -16.98 22.18
N ALA A 253 9.54 -16.73 22.17
CA ALA A 253 8.99 -15.38 22.02
C ALA A 253 9.28 -14.49 23.23
N GLU A 254 9.26 -15.03 24.45
CA GLU A 254 9.66 -14.27 25.64
C GLU A 254 11.18 -13.98 25.66
N ILE A 255 12.02 -14.93 25.22
CA ILE A 255 13.47 -14.68 25.05
C ILE A 255 13.69 -13.55 24.05
N ALA A 256 13.07 -13.62 22.86
CA ALA A 256 13.17 -12.60 21.82
C ALA A 256 12.71 -11.22 22.34
N LYS A 257 11.59 -11.17 23.07
CA LYS A 257 11.08 -9.94 23.68
C LYS A 257 12.09 -9.30 24.63
N VAL A 258 12.79 -10.08 25.46
CA VAL A 258 13.85 -9.57 26.33
C VAL A 258 15.02 -9.03 25.51
N GLN A 259 15.45 -9.76 24.47
CA GLN A 259 16.54 -9.33 23.59
C GLN A 259 16.23 -8.00 22.89
N TYR A 260 15.05 -7.87 22.27
CA TYR A 260 14.64 -6.64 21.62
C TYR A 260 14.41 -5.50 22.60
N ARG A 261 13.90 -5.78 23.81
CA ARG A 261 13.79 -4.76 24.87
C ARG A 261 15.17 -4.22 25.25
N ASN A 262 16.16 -5.09 25.42
CA ASN A 262 17.51 -4.65 25.74
C ASN A 262 18.13 -3.84 24.58
N ALA A 263 17.91 -4.27 23.35
CA ALA A 263 18.41 -3.57 22.17
C ALA A 263 17.76 -2.18 21.99
N ILE A 264 16.46 -2.05 22.22
CA ILE A 264 15.75 -0.79 21.97
C ILE A 264 16.18 0.32 22.92
N HIS A 265 16.62 -0.04 24.14
CA HIS A 265 17.18 0.89 25.11
C HIS A 265 18.57 1.44 24.75
N LEU A 266 19.23 0.87 23.73
CA LEU A 266 20.52 1.37 23.23
C LEU A 266 20.35 2.54 22.24
N PHE A 267 19.13 2.78 21.74
CA PHE A 267 18.85 3.91 20.87
C PHE A 267 18.56 5.17 21.68
N PRO A 268 18.82 6.36 21.11
CA PRO A 268 18.44 7.62 21.74
C PRO A 268 16.94 7.64 22.03
N SER A 269 16.56 8.37 23.08
CA SER A 269 15.16 8.66 23.39
C SER A 269 14.50 9.35 22.19
N LYS A 270 13.24 9.01 21.93
CA LYS A 270 12.46 9.64 20.87
C LYS A 270 12.08 11.07 21.28
N ASP A 271 11.95 11.95 20.29
CA ASP A 271 11.47 13.33 20.47
C ASP A 271 10.05 13.39 21.07
N SER A 272 9.27 12.32 20.92
CA SER A 272 7.94 12.16 21.54
C SER A 272 7.98 11.88 23.04
N GLU A 273 9.18 11.68 23.61
CA GLU A 273 9.42 11.15 24.95
C GLU A 273 8.83 9.74 25.19
N TRP A 274 8.26 9.10 24.16
CA TRP A 274 7.76 7.74 24.24
C TRP A 274 8.91 6.76 24.36
N ALA A 275 8.86 5.93 25.39
CA ALA A 275 9.74 4.77 25.52
C ALA A 275 9.16 3.61 24.68
N PRO A 276 9.84 3.17 23.61
CA PRO A 276 9.32 2.10 22.77
C PRO A 276 9.08 0.81 23.55
N GLN A 277 7.97 0.13 23.25
CA GLN A 277 7.53 -1.06 23.97
C GLN A 277 7.83 -2.34 23.17
N VAL A 278 8.11 -3.44 23.88
CA VAL A 278 8.23 -4.78 23.28
C VAL A 278 7.27 -5.73 23.97
N LEU A 279 6.33 -6.29 23.20
CA LEU A 279 5.27 -7.18 23.66
C LEU A 279 5.26 -8.48 22.84
N THR A 280 4.60 -9.50 23.36
CA THR A 280 4.35 -10.79 22.69
C THR A 280 2.87 -10.91 22.34
N CYS A 281 2.55 -11.56 21.22
CA CYS A 281 1.18 -11.83 20.84
C CYS A 281 1.04 -13.11 20.01
N SER A 282 -0.18 -13.64 19.97
CA SER A 282 -0.59 -14.63 18.99
C SER A 282 -1.81 -14.07 18.26
N ALA A 283 -1.58 -13.53 17.06
CA ALA A 283 -2.66 -13.00 16.23
C ALA A 283 -3.72 -14.06 15.91
N PHE A 284 -3.28 -15.29 15.62
CA PHE A 284 -4.18 -16.41 15.30
C PHE A 284 -5.10 -16.76 16.47
N ASN A 285 -4.57 -16.82 17.69
CA ASN A 285 -5.36 -17.12 18.89
C ASN A 285 -5.97 -15.86 19.55
N LYS A 286 -5.80 -14.68 18.93
CA LYS A 286 -6.25 -13.37 19.44
C LYS A 286 -5.68 -13.03 20.84
N ILE A 287 -4.50 -13.54 21.19
CA ILE A 287 -3.82 -13.30 22.49
C ILE A 287 -2.90 -12.10 22.39
N GLY A 288 -2.95 -11.20 23.39
CA GLY A 288 -2.06 -10.03 23.48
C GLY A 288 -2.44 -8.85 22.57
N ILE A 289 -3.50 -8.99 21.76
CA ILE A 289 -3.99 -7.94 20.85
C ILE A 289 -4.45 -6.69 21.63
N GLU A 290 -5.25 -6.90 22.68
CA GLU A 290 -5.71 -5.82 23.58
C GLU A 290 -4.54 -5.06 24.20
N ALA A 291 -3.59 -5.78 24.80
CA ALA A 291 -2.44 -5.17 25.46
C ALA A 291 -1.58 -4.33 24.50
N ILE A 292 -1.48 -4.74 23.22
CA ILE A 292 -0.82 -3.95 22.18
C ILE A 292 -1.63 -2.69 21.85
N TRP A 293 -2.95 -2.82 21.67
CA TRP A 293 -3.82 -1.67 21.40
C TRP A 293 -3.76 -0.61 22.50
N GLU A 294 -3.76 -1.04 23.76
CA GLU A 294 -3.61 -0.14 24.91
C GLU A 294 -2.31 0.69 24.85
N GLN A 295 -1.22 0.17 24.28
CA GLN A 295 0.01 0.95 24.10
C GLN A 295 -0.15 2.02 23.02
N VAL A 296 -0.89 1.73 21.95
CA VAL A 296 -1.21 2.72 20.91
C VAL A 296 -2.04 3.85 21.52
N GLU A 297 -3.02 3.53 22.36
CA GLU A 297 -3.83 4.53 23.05
C GLU A 297 -3.02 5.35 24.07
N LYS A 298 -2.12 4.71 24.82
CA LYS A 298 -1.20 5.40 25.73
C LYS A 298 -0.28 6.36 24.98
N TYR A 299 0.29 5.94 23.86
CA TYR A 299 1.09 6.80 22.99
C TYR A 299 0.28 8.00 22.49
N LYS A 300 -0.92 7.75 21.96
CA LYS A 300 -1.81 8.79 21.45
C LYS A 300 -2.09 9.83 22.53
N LYS A 301 -2.42 9.38 23.75
CA LYS A 301 -2.64 10.27 24.88
C LYS A 301 -1.39 11.08 25.23
N LEU A 302 -0.24 10.43 25.41
CA LEU A 302 1.02 11.10 25.74
C LEU A 302 1.37 12.20 24.73
N THR A 303 1.29 11.87 23.44
CA THR A 303 1.68 12.79 22.37
C THR A 303 0.67 13.90 22.12
N LEU A 304 -0.62 13.69 22.42
CA LEU A 304 -1.61 14.76 22.45
C LEU A 304 -1.36 15.71 23.62
N ASP A 305 -1.12 15.17 24.82
CA ASP A 305 -0.87 15.94 26.04
C ASP A 305 0.41 16.79 25.92
N SER A 306 1.46 16.28 25.27
CA SER A 306 2.70 17.03 25.03
C SER A 306 2.66 17.95 23.81
N GLY A 307 1.62 17.88 22.97
CA GLY A 307 1.53 18.60 21.69
C GLY A 307 2.35 18.00 20.55
N TYR A 308 3.19 16.99 20.82
CA TYR A 308 4.01 16.31 19.83
C TYR A 308 3.20 15.73 18.67
N PHE A 309 1.98 15.23 18.93
CA PHE A 309 1.11 14.63 17.92
C PHE A 309 0.84 15.58 16.74
N HIS A 310 0.55 16.84 17.03
CA HIS A 310 0.31 17.86 16.01
C HIS A 310 1.61 18.34 15.37
N GLN A 311 2.69 18.46 16.14
CA GLN A 311 4.02 18.80 15.62
C GLN A 311 4.51 17.79 14.60
N LEU A 312 4.39 16.49 14.90
CA LEU A 312 4.74 15.39 14.00
C LEU A 312 3.94 15.47 12.69
N ARG A 313 2.62 15.63 12.77
CA ARG A 313 1.80 15.73 11.56
C ARG A 313 2.11 16.96 10.71
N ASN A 314 2.45 18.09 11.33
CA ASN A 314 2.86 19.30 10.62
C ASN A 314 4.22 19.14 9.93
N SER A 315 5.19 18.48 10.59
CA SER A 315 6.49 18.20 9.99
C SER A 315 6.36 17.21 8.84
N GLN A 316 5.54 16.17 8.99
CA GLN A 316 5.16 15.24 7.92
C GLN A 316 4.52 16.00 6.75
N ALA A 317 3.52 16.85 6.99
CA ALA A 317 2.86 17.62 5.94
C ALA A 317 3.85 18.51 5.16
N THR A 318 4.80 19.12 5.86
CA THR A 318 5.86 19.93 5.23
C THR A 318 6.81 19.08 4.40
N TYR A 319 7.30 17.96 4.95
CA TYR A 319 8.12 16.99 4.23
C TYR A 319 7.42 16.55 2.93
N TRP A 320 6.13 16.27 3.01
CA TRP A 320 5.32 15.85 1.87
C TRP A 320 5.09 16.91 0.81
N MET A 321 5.03 18.18 1.20
CA MET A 321 5.00 19.29 0.25
C MET A 321 6.28 19.28 -0.60
N HIS A 322 7.45 19.12 0.03
CA HIS A 322 8.74 19.05 -0.67
C HIS A 322 8.82 17.83 -1.60
N GLU A 323 8.49 16.64 -1.12
CA GLU A 323 8.44 15.42 -1.95
C GLU A 323 7.52 15.57 -3.17
N THR A 324 6.37 16.24 -3.00
CA THR A 324 5.41 16.46 -4.08
C THR A 324 5.98 17.42 -5.14
N ILE A 325 6.70 18.47 -4.71
CA ILE A 325 7.40 19.39 -5.61
C ILE A 325 8.44 18.62 -6.43
N GLU A 326 9.29 17.82 -5.77
CA GLU A 326 10.32 17.03 -6.44
C GLU A 326 9.73 16.04 -7.44
N GLU A 327 8.68 15.30 -7.05
CA GLU A 327 8.01 14.35 -7.94
C GLU A 327 7.40 15.07 -9.16
N GLN A 328 6.75 16.21 -8.96
CA GLN A 328 6.11 16.95 -10.03
C GLN A 328 7.13 17.58 -10.98
N LEU A 329 8.23 18.13 -10.47
CA LEU A 329 9.33 18.65 -11.29
C LEU A 329 9.96 17.53 -12.13
N ARG A 330 10.24 16.38 -11.50
CA ARG A 330 10.76 15.19 -12.18
C ARG A 330 9.82 14.72 -13.28
N ARG A 331 8.52 14.63 -12.98
CA ARG A 331 7.51 14.20 -13.96
C ARG A 331 7.42 15.17 -15.13
N ASN A 332 7.31 16.48 -14.86
CA ASN A 332 7.23 17.49 -15.91
C ASN A 332 8.48 17.47 -16.82
N PHE A 333 9.66 17.21 -16.25
CA PHE A 333 10.89 17.05 -17.01
C PHE A 333 10.85 15.83 -17.95
N TYR A 334 10.58 14.64 -17.43
CA TYR A 334 10.60 13.40 -18.22
C TYR A 334 9.41 13.23 -19.17
N ASP A 335 8.27 13.86 -18.87
CA ASP A 335 7.08 13.85 -19.73
C ASP A 335 7.16 14.90 -20.87
N HIS A 336 8.13 15.83 -20.83
CA HIS A 336 8.29 16.84 -21.87
C HIS A 336 8.73 16.19 -23.20
N PRO A 337 8.01 16.38 -24.33
CA PRO A 337 8.29 15.70 -25.60
C PRO A 337 9.74 15.84 -26.08
N GLU A 338 10.27 17.08 -26.09
CA GLU A 338 11.64 17.36 -26.55
C GLU A 338 12.72 16.73 -25.66
N ILE A 339 12.52 16.78 -24.33
CA ILE A 339 13.44 16.13 -23.38
C ILE A 339 13.41 14.63 -23.59
N LYS A 340 12.24 14.04 -23.79
CA LYS A 340 12.08 12.60 -23.99
C LYS A 340 12.78 12.10 -25.26
N GLU A 341 12.79 12.90 -26.33
CA GLU A 341 13.53 12.58 -27.55
C GLU A 341 15.05 12.72 -27.33
N LYS A 342 15.49 13.85 -26.78
CA LYS A 342 16.93 14.11 -26.53
C LYS A 342 17.54 13.14 -25.52
N LEU A 343 16.79 12.74 -24.49
CA LEU A 343 17.20 11.79 -23.47
C LEU A 343 17.64 10.46 -24.09
N LYS A 344 16.88 9.92 -25.05
CA LYS A 344 17.25 8.67 -25.73
C LYS A 344 18.59 8.77 -26.47
N VAL A 345 18.86 9.92 -27.08
CA VAL A 345 20.11 10.19 -27.80
C VAL A 345 21.28 10.25 -26.82
N LEU A 346 21.14 11.03 -25.75
CA LEU A 346 22.21 11.21 -24.77
C LEU A 346 22.46 9.96 -23.93
N GLU A 347 21.43 9.17 -23.61
CA GLU A 347 21.60 7.85 -22.99
C GLU A 347 22.46 6.92 -23.84
N ASN A 348 22.33 6.97 -25.17
CA ASN A 348 23.20 6.20 -26.06
C ASN A 348 24.63 6.70 -26.05
N TYR A 349 24.88 8.01 -25.92
CA TYR A 349 26.24 8.52 -25.77
C TYR A 349 26.85 8.11 -24.43
N VAL A 350 26.08 8.13 -23.34
CA VAL A 350 26.53 7.67 -22.02
C VAL A 350 26.84 6.17 -22.02
N ARG A 351 25.97 5.33 -22.60
CA ARG A 351 26.19 3.87 -22.66
C ARG A 351 27.42 3.47 -23.49
N ASN A 352 27.84 4.31 -24.43
CA ASN A 352 28.98 4.08 -25.31
C ASN A 352 30.22 4.88 -24.88
N ASP A 353 30.25 5.40 -23.64
CA ASP A 353 31.35 6.20 -23.08
C ASP A 353 31.76 7.43 -23.91
N ALA A 354 30.87 7.89 -24.81
CA ALA A 354 31.09 9.07 -25.65
C ALA A 354 30.82 10.39 -24.89
N MET A 355 30.11 10.31 -23.77
CA MET A 355 29.79 11.44 -22.89
C MET A 355 29.58 10.94 -21.46
N SER A 356 29.99 11.71 -20.46
CA SER A 356 29.72 11.34 -19.06
C SER A 356 28.25 11.55 -18.67
N SER A 357 27.77 10.78 -17.70
CA SER A 357 26.40 10.91 -17.17
C SER A 357 26.09 12.31 -16.64
N PHE A 358 27.07 12.98 -16.03
CA PHE A 358 26.91 14.34 -15.49
C PHE A 358 26.78 15.40 -16.58
N VAL A 359 27.57 15.29 -17.67
CA VAL A 359 27.48 16.23 -18.80
C VAL A 359 26.14 16.06 -19.52
N ALA A 360 25.75 14.81 -19.82
CA ALA A 360 24.46 14.51 -20.44
C ALA A 360 23.28 15.04 -19.61
N ALA A 361 23.32 14.84 -18.29
CA ALA A 361 22.29 15.38 -17.39
C ALA A 361 22.27 16.92 -17.39
N GLY A 362 23.43 17.57 -17.36
CA GLY A 362 23.57 19.03 -17.45
C GLY A 362 22.95 19.61 -18.73
N GLU A 363 23.24 19.00 -19.88
CA GLU A 363 22.67 19.42 -21.17
C GLU A 363 21.14 19.32 -21.18
N LEU A 364 20.57 18.23 -20.66
CA LEU A 364 19.12 18.07 -20.60
C LEU A 364 18.46 19.08 -19.65
N LEU A 365 19.10 19.36 -18.51
CA LEU A 365 18.61 20.36 -17.56
C LEU A 365 18.65 21.78 -18.14
N GLU A 366 19.71 22.13 -18.86
CA GLU A 366 19.82 23.42 -19.56
C GLU A 366 18.81 23.53 -20.71
N MET A 367 18.59 22.44 -21.45
CA MET A 367 17.54 22.40 -22.47
C MET A 367 16.16 22.62 -21.83
N TYR A 368 15.85 21.92 -20.74
CA TYR A 368 14.56 22.04 -20.07
C TYR A 368 14.30 23.45 -19.50
N SER A 369 15.33 24.13 -19.01
CA SER A 369 15.18 25.50 -18.50
C SER A 369 14.82 26.51 -19.60
N LYS A 370 15.19 26.25 -20.85
CA LYS A 370 14.87 27.08 -22.03
C LYS A 370 13.49 26.78 -22.63
N LEU A 371 12.89 25.65 -22.28
CA LEU A 371 11.56 25.21 -22.75
C LEU A 371 10.41 25.70 -21.87
N LYS A 372 10.73 26.38 -20.75
CA LYS A 372 9.77 26.91 -19.79
C LYS A 372 9.13 28.22 -20.24
#